data_AF-A0A924B7E0-F1
#
_entry.id   AF-A0A924B7E0-F1
#
_cell.length_a   1.000
_cell.length_b   1.000
_cell.length_c   1.000
_cell.angle_alpha   90.00
_cell.angle_beta   90.00
_cell.angle_gamma   90.00
#
_symmetry.space_group_name_H-M   'P 1'
#
loop_
_entity.id
_entity.type
_entity.pdbx_description
1 polymer ?
#
loop_
_entity_poly.entity_id
_entity_poly.type
_entity_poly.pdbx_seq_one_letter_code
_entity_poly.pdbx_strand_id
1 'polypeptide(L)'
;MQGHETKLTAVQASNIEPRAQKSNYPELFAKRVSGKIKRQLGDYFGITKFGVNLTELPPGAESTILHRHSKQEEFIYILSGSLLVRIFYDLLLLNLVIAI
;
A
#
# COMPACT_ATOMS: atom_id res chain seq x y z
N MET A 1 35.25 -2.44 -7.71
CA MET A 1 33.91 -2.13 -8.27
C MET A 1 33.47 -0.81 -7.66
N GLN A 2 33.19 0.21 -8.47
CA GLN A 2 32.80 1.53 -7.94
C GLN A 2 31.38 1.46 -7.39
N GLY A 3 31.22 1.73 -6.10
CA GLY A 3 29.91 1.93 -5.50
C GLY A 3 29.35 3.25 -5.98
N HIS A 4 28.28 3.22 -6.78
CA HIS A 4 27.45 4.40 -6.98
C HIS A 4 26.76 4.72 -5.65
N GLU A 5 27.28 5.70 -4.93
CA GLU A 5 26.60 6.31 -3.79
C GLU A 5 25.40 7.09 -4.33
N THR A 6 24.28 6.40 -4.52
CA THR A 6 23.03 7.01 -4.97
C THR A 6 22.53 7.92 -3.86
N LYS A 7 22.87 9.21 -3.95
CA LYS A 7 22.44 10.26 -3.04
C LYS A 7 20.91 10.29 -3.00
N LEU A 8 20.33 9.65 -1.99
CA LEU A 8 18.89 9.58 -1.77
C LEU A 8 18.35 11.00 -1.65
N THR A 9 17.72 11.45 -2.73
CA THR A 9 17.17 12.79 -2.86
C THR A 9 15.67 12.69 -2.65
N ALA A 10 15.04 13.74 -2.11
CA ALA A 10 13.58 13.77 -2.00
C ALA A 10 12.95 13.65 -3.40
N VAL A 11 12.02 12.71 -3.56
CA VAL A 11 11.26 12.50 -4.80
C VAL A 11 9.77 12.59 -4.52
N GLN A 12 9.00 13.00 -5.52
CA GLN A 12 7.55 12.95 -5.47
C GLN A 12 7.10 11.48 -5.52
N ALA A 13 6.31 11.03 -4.54
CA ALA A 13 5.94 9.61 -4.39
C ALA A 13 5.19 9.01 -5.60
N SER A 14 4.50 9.83 -6.39
CA SER A 14 3.84 9.43 -7.64
C SER A 14 4.81 8.99 -8.74
N ASN A 15 6.06 9.48 -8.69
CA ASN A 15 7.08 9.29 -9.73
C ASN A 15 7.93 8.03 -9.50
N ILE A 16 7.69 7.31 -8.40
CA ILE A 16 8.21 5.96 -8.18
C ILE A 16 7.32 4.99 -8.96
N GLU A 17 7.93 4.06 -9.69
CA GLU A 17 7.19 3.11 -10.52
C GLU A 17 6.26 2.19 -9.69
N PRO A 18 5.06 1.87 -10.19
CA PRO A 18 4.20 0.86 -9.58
C PRO A 18 4.89 -0.52 -9.52
N ARG A 19 4.56 -1.29 -8.48
CA ARG A 19 5.00 -2.67 -8.33
C ARG A 19 4.46 -3.51 -9.49
N ALA A 20 5.36 -3.98 -10.37
CA ALA A 20 5.01 -4.81 -11.51
C ALA A 20 4.42 -6.20 -11.13
N GLN A 21 4.70 -6.69 -9.92
CA GLN A 21 4.21 -7.97 -9.43
C GLN A 21 2.73 -7.90 -9.02
N LYS A 22 1.91 -8.78 -9.59
CA LYS A 22 0.51 -8.96 -9.18
C LYS A 22 0.39 -9.50 -7.75
N SER A 23 -0.79 -9.34 -7.15
CA SER A 23 -1.09 -9.90 -5.83
C SER A 23 -1.22 -11.42 -5.87
N ASN A 24 -0.65 -12.13 -4.90
CA ASN A 24 -0.65 -13.61 -4.82
C ASN A 24 -1.97 -14.20 -4.28
N TYR A 25 -3.11 -13.56 -4.52
CA TYR A 25 -4.40 -14.08 -4.07
C TYR A 25 -4.94 -15.17 -5.01
N PRO A 26 -5.62 -16.20 -4.47
CA PRO A 26 -6.46 -17.10 -5.27
C PRO A 26 -7.47 -16.33 -6.14
N GLU A 27 -7.87 -16.91 -7.27
CA GLU A 27 -8.71 -16.24 -8.28
C GLU A 27 -10.02 -15.67 -7.70
N LEU A 28 -10.66 -16.41 -6.79
CA LEU A 28 -11.88 -16.02 -6.06
C LEU A 28 -11.75 -14.65 -5.34
N PHE A 29 -10.53 -14.28 -4.97
CA PHE A 29 -10.22 -13.03 -4.27
C PHE A 29 -9.49 -12.01 -5.15
N ALA A 30 -8.81 -12.46 -6.22
CA ALA A 30 -8.02 -11.60 -7.11
C ALA A 30 -8.84 -10.46 -7.74
N LYS A 31 -10.12 -10.70 -8.06
CA LYS A 31 -11.03 -9.65 -8.59
C LYS A 31 -11.27 -8.51 -7.60
N ARG A 32 -11.39 -8.82 -6.29
CA ARG A 32 -11.69 -7.82 -5.23
C ARG A 32 -10.57 -6.80 -5.06
N VAL A 33 -9.32 -7.21 -5.24
CA VAL A 33 -8.13 -6.34 -5.14
C VAL A 33 -7.58 -5.89 -6.51
N SER A 34 -8.34 -6.10 -7.58
CA SER A 34 -7.92 -5.74 -8.95
C SER A 34 -7.95 -4.23 -9.18
N GLY A 35 -7.18 -3.75 -10.17
CA GLY A 35 -7.09 -2.32 -10.51
C GLY A 35 -6.32 -1.44 -9.51
N LYS A 36 -6.07 -1.90 -8.28
CA LYS A 36 -5.23 -1.23 -7.28
C LYS A 36 -3.81 -0.99 -7.80
N ILE A 37 -3.32 0.24 -7.71
CA ILE A 37 -1.94 0.61 -8.00
C ILE A 37 -1.19 0.70 -6.66
N LYS A 38 -0.02 0.06 -6.54
CA LYS A 38 0.80 0.06 -5.33
C LYS A 38 2.26 0.39 -5.68
N ARG A 39 2.83 1.44 -5.08
CA ARG A 39 4.24 1.84 -5.20
C ARG A 39 4.96 1.54 -3.89
N GLN A 40 6.05 0.78 -3.93
CA GLN A 40 6.80 0.36 -2.74
C GLN A 40 7.88 1.42 -2.44
N LEU A 41 7.48 2.49 -1.75
CA LEU A 41 8.36 3.61 -1.43
C LEU A 41 9.52 3.16 -0.53
N GLY A 42 9.26 2.22 0.40
CA GLY A 42 10.29 1.65 1.27
C GLY A 42 11.44 1.02 0.49
N ASP A 43 11.13 0.19 -0.52
CA ASP A 43 12.13 -0.47 -1.37
C ASP A 43 13.01 0.54 -2.12
N TYR A 44 12.40 1.62 -2.64
CA TYR A 44 13.12 2.68 -3.37
C TYR A 44 14.19 3.37 -2.52
N PHE A 45 13.93 3.55 -1.23
CA PHE A 45 14.87 4.13 -0.27
C PHE A 45 15.70 3.09 0.50
N GLY A 46 15.56 1.79 0.19
CA GLY A 46 16.28 0.71 0.88
C GLY A 46 15.85 0.49 2.34
N ILE A 47 14.61 0.84 2.72
CA ILE A 47 14.09 0.65 4.08
C ILE A 47 13.83 -0.84 4.31
N THR A 48 14.49 -1.42 5.32
CA THR A 48 14.41 -2.87 5.63
C THR A 48 13.61 -3.21 6.89
N LYS A 49 13.25 -2.22 7.72
CA LYS A 49 12.59 -2.44 9.03
C LYS A 49 11.05 -2.46 8.94
N PHE A 50 10.48 -1.70 8.02
CA PHE A 50 9.05 -1.58 7.75
C PHE A 50 8.84 -1.18 6.28
N GLY A 51 7.66 -1.44 5.72
CA GLY A 51 7.41 -1.27 4.28
C GLY A 51 6.46 -0.12 3.97
N VAL A 52 6.99 1.02 3.53
CA VAL A 52 6.20 2.20 3.15
C VAL A 52 5.61 2.06 1.75
N ASN A 53 4.31 2.34 1.60
CA ASN A 53 3.58 2.11 0.36
C ASN A 53 2.55 3.19 0.01
N LEU A 54 2.71 3.84 -1.15
CA LEU A 54 1.63 4.63 -1.74
C LEU A 54 0.69 3.70 -2.52
N THR A 55 -0.58 3.67 -2.13
CA THR A 55 -1.60 2.80 -2.72
C THR A 55 -2.79 3.62 -3.20
N GLU A 56 -3.17 3.44 -4.47
CA GLU A 56 -4.35 4.04 -5.08
C GLU A 56 -5.39 2.94 -5.37
N LEU A 57 -6.65 3.21 -5.02
CA LEU A 57 -7.78 2.29 -5.21
C LEU A 57 -8.80 2.92 -6.17
N PRO A 58 -9.11 2.29 -7.32
CA PRO A 58 -10.27 2.69 -8.09
C PRO A 58 -11.57 2.35 -7.33
N PRO A 59 -12.70 3.01 -7.63
CA PRO A 59 -14.00 2.71 -7.02
C PRO A 59 -14.35 1.22 -7.12
N GLY A 60 -14.72 0.62 -5.99
CA GLY A 60 -15.06 -0.81 -5.89
C GLY A 60 -13.88 -1.76 -5.66
N ALA A 61 -12.64 -1.30 -5.70
CA ALA A 61 -11.47 -2.12 -5.34
C ALA A 61 -11.20 -2.12 -3.82
N GLU A 62 -10.76 -3.26 -3.31
CA GLU A 62 -10.33 -3.45 -1.93
C GLU A 62 -8.80 -3.33 -1.80
N SER A 63 -8.33 -2.75 -0.70
CA SER A 63 -6.90 -2.71 -0.37
C SER A 63 -6.33 -4.11 -0.14
N THR A 64 -7.08 -4.98 0.53
CA THR A 64 -6.69 -6.31 0.97
C THR A 64 -7.94 -7.12 1.30
N ILE A 65 -7.82 -8.46 1.31
CA ILE A 65 -8.85 -9.31 1.91
C ILE A 65 -8.75 -9.18 3.44
N LEU A 66 -9.90 -9.17 4.14
CA LEU A 66 -9.95 -9.06 5.60
C LEU A 66 -9.05 -10.12 6.25
N HIS A 67 -8.08 -9.66 7.03
CA HIS A 67 -7.07 -10.50 7.69
C HIS A 67 -6.58 -9.82 8.98
N ARG A 68 -5.69 -10.49 9.70
CA ARG A 68 -4.96 -9.94 10.86
C ARG A 68 -3.51 -10.39 10.82
N HIS A 69 -2.60 -9.52 11.21
CA HIS A 69 -1.21 -9.90 11.49
C HIS A 69 -1.08 -10.37 12.95
N SER A 70 -0.19 -11.35 13.19
CA SER A 70 0.12 -11.87 14.53
C SER A 70 1.49 -11.42 15.06
N LYS A 71 2.31 -10.77 14.21
CA LYS A 71 3.71 -10.41 14.47
C LYS A 71 4.14 -9.07 13.87
N GLN A 72 3.24 -8.40 13.14
CA GLN A 72 3.52 -7.16 12.42
C GLN A 72 2.41 -6.17 12.75
N GLU A 73 2.79 -4.93 13.00
CA GLU A 73 1.86 -3.81 13.06
C GLU A 73 1.62 -3.30 11.64
N GLU A 74 0.41 -2.80 11.38
CA GLU A 74 0.04 -2.16 10.12
C GLU A 74 -0.72 -0.88 10.45
N PHE A 75 -0.36 0.23 9.79
CA PHE A 75 -1.01 1.51 9.96
C PHE A 75 -1.50 2.02 8.62
N ILE A 76 -2.80 1.85 8.38
CA ILE A 76 -3.47 2.45 7.22
C ILE A 76 -3.92 3.83 7.57
N TYR A 77 -3.62 4.72 6.64
CA TYR A 77 -3.94 6.11 6.79
C TYR A 77 -4.06 6.60 5.28
N ILE A 78 -5.02 7.46 4.86
CA ILE A 78 -5.46 7.67 3.43
C ILE A 78 -5.44 9.15 2.95
N LEU A 79 -4.51 9.50 2.04
CA LEU A 79 -4.15 10.88 1.59
C LEU A 79 -5.27 11.74 0.96
N SER A 80 -6.22 11.13 0.26
CA SER A 80 -7.28 11.82 -0.48
C SER A 80 -8.42 10.86 -0.84
N GLY A 81 -9.63 11.39 -1.03
CA GLY A 81 -10.84 10.59 -1.28
C GLY A 81 -11.45 10.06 0.01
N SER A 82 -12.47 9.20 -0.13
CA SER A 82 -13.19 8.57 1.00
C SER A 82 -13.14 7.06 0.85
N LEU A 83 -12.94 6.35 1.97
CA LEU A 83 -12.90 4.89 2.00
C LEU A 83 -13.71 4.33 3.19
N LEU A 84 -14.25 3.14 2.98
CA LEU A 84 -14.94 2.35 4.00
C LEU A 84 -13.95 1.36 4.59
N VAL A 85 -13.70 1.42 5.89
CA VAL A 85 -12.83 0.49 6.60
C VAL A 85 -13.69 -0.54 7.33
N ARG A 86 -13.43 -1.82 7.06
CA ARG A 86 -14.07 -2.96 7.71
C ARG A 86 -13.10 -3.56 8.73
N ILE A 87 -13.47 -3.53 10.01
CA ILE A 87 -12.66 -4.08 11.10
C ILE A 87 -13.53 -5.07 11.88
N PHE A 88 -13.20 -6.36 11.78
CA PHE A 88 -13.96 -7.47 12.40
C PHE A 88 -15.49 -7.36 12.20
N TYR A 89 -16.23 -6.90 13.21
CA TYR A 89 -17.69 -6.82 13.23
C TYR A 89 -18.26 -5.45 12.84
N ASP A 90 -17.41 -4.41 12.79
CA ASP A 90 -17.85 -3.03 12.60
C ASP A 90 -17.39 -2.44 11.25
N LEU A 91 -18.19 -1.48 10.78
CA LEU A 91 -17.93 -0.69 9.58
C LEU A 91 -17.69 0.76 9.97
N LEU A 92 -16.47 1.24 9.77
CA LEU A 92 -16.08 2.62 10.04
C LEU A 92 -15.89 3.38 8.73
N LEU A 93 -16.61 4.49 8.60
CA LEU A 93 -16.43 5.46 7.52
C LEU A 93 -15.30 6.41 7.92
N LEU A 94 -14.16 6.36 7.22
CA LEU A 94 -13.01 7.22 7.47
C LEU A 94 -12.81 8.20 6.31
N ASN A 95 -12.75 9.49 6.62
CA ASN A 95 -12.72 10.58 5.62
C ASN A 95 -11.36 11.31 5.48
N LEU A 96 -10.33 10.95 6.24
CA LEU A 96 -8.95 11.39 6.00
C LEU A 96 -7.99 10.63 6.89
N VAL A 97 -6.80 10.27 6.37
CA VAL A 97 -5.62 9.82 7.14
C VAL A 97 -4.32 9.86 6.21
N ILE A 98 -3.12 9.23 6.43
CA ILE A 98 -1.90 9.13 5.51
C ILE A 98 -0.89 7.91 5.76
N ALA A 99 -0.89 6.76 5.01
CA ALA A 99 -0.29 5.44 5.41
C ALA A 99 1.24 5.36 5.47
N ILE A 100 1.78 4.61 6.44
CA ILE A 100 3.22 4.39 6.68
C ILE A 100 3.55 2.90 6.62
#